data_AF-W7TBC2-F1
#
_entry.id   AF-W7TBC2-F1
#
_cell.length_a   1.000
_cell.length_b   1.000
_cell.length_c   1.000
_cell.angle_alpha   90.00
_cell.angle_beta   90.00
_cell.angle_gamma   90.00
#
_symmetry.space_group_name_H-M   'P 1'
#
loop_
_entity.id
_entity.type
_entity.pdbx_description
1 polymer ?
#
loop_
_entity_poly.entity_id
_entity_poly.type
_entity_poly.pdbx_seq_one_letter_code
_entity_poly.pdbx_strand_id
1 'polypeptide(L)'
;MPVPHVPRNSNSSYHRAPPRQTSSDQRPSFSDRPPATVHHQLSRRIITRKDDNYGESNLRRLVFLTLHHPNFSPLARLLSALMGLTIFITCLGFVLSTMPRFQRQPGHCPDPVCLPGPDSACPESICPPTQIPALFWVEAVTVGIFTIDYVLRLACVHAVPERLINPQHYLHQVGGPRALQEPSGLTKTLSFTIQWMNIIDLLSFLPFYLGLKLDFGEENFVFLRLLRVMRVIRIFRLGRYTDGSTVVRETLRASSAAVGLMAFFMIVLTLFFAAISGLSIPPSLFSSLPPSLFSSHPFALTFFSGSHPVSH
;
A
#
# COMPACT_ATOMS: atom_id res chain seq x y z
N MET A 1 -43.70 65.98 -17.14
CA MET A 1 -42.35 65.98 -17.75
C MET A 1 -42.13 64.60 -18.36
N PRO A 2 -41.77 64.51 -19.66
CA PRO A 2 -41.82 63.26 -20.42
C PRO A 2 -40.54 62.43 -20.30
N VAL A 3 -40.71 61.11 -20.40
CA VAL A 3 -39.70 60.05 -20.42
C VAL A 3 -38.95 60.08 -21.77
N PRO A 4 -37.61 59.94 -21.81
CA PRO A 4 -36.90 59.84 -23.08
C PRO A 4 -37.02 58.44 -23.68
N HIS A 5 -37.55 58.39 -24.91
CA HIS A 5 -37.52 57.23 -25.80
C HIS A 5 -36.08 56.89 -26.21
N VAL A 6 -35.69 55.62 -26.02
CA VAL A 6 -34.48 55.04 -26.62
C VAL A 6 -34.91 54.12 -27.77
N PRO A 7 -34.30 54.23 -28.97
CA PRO A 7 -34.75 53.52 -30.16
C PRO A 7 -34.43 52.03 -30.11
N ARG A 8 -35.39 51.24 -30.60
CA ARG A 8 -35.34 49.78 -30.74
C ARG A 8 -34.49 49.45 -31.97
N ASN A 9 -33.23 49.07 -31.77
CA ASN A 9 -32.39 48.59 -32.86
C ASN A 9 -32.76 47.14 -33.19
N SER A 10 -33.49 46.96 -34.28
CA SER A 10 -33.76 45.67 -34.92
C SER A 10 -32.55 45.29 -35.77
N ASN A 11 -31.68 44.41 -35.26
CA ASN A 11 -30.85 43.48 -36.05
C ASN A 11 -29.92 42.71 -35.10
N SER A 12 -30.34 41.53 -34.67
CA SER A 12 -29.38 40.46 -34.36
C SER A 12 -30.09 39.13 -34.58
N SER A 13 -29.70 38.51 -35.68
CA SER A 13 -30.16 37.21 -36.17
C SER A 13 -30.16 36.17 -35.06
N TYR A 14 -31.33 35.54 -34.85
CA TYR A 14 -31.46 34.31 -34.09
C TYR A 14 -30.66 33.20 -34.80
N HIS A 15 -29.41 33.00 -34.41
CA HIS A 15 -28.76 31.72 -34.65
C HIS A 15 -29.43 30.67 -33.77
N ARG A 16 -30.35 29.94 -34.39
CA ARG A 16 -31.01 28.74 -33.89
C ARG A 16 -29.96 27.79 -33.31
N ALA A 17 -30.04 27.51 -32.00
CA ALA A 17 -29.26 26.46 -31.37
C ALA A 17 -29.52 25.11 -32.06
N PRO A 18 -28.49 24.29 -32.32
CA PRO A 18 -28.70 22.98 -32.91
C PRO A 18 -29.42 22.06 -31.92
N PRO A 19 -30.24 21.11 -32.41
CA PRO A 19 -31.04 20.25 -31.54
C PRO A 19 -30.13 19.35 -30.70
N ARG A 20 -30.52 19.22 -29.42
CA ARG A 20 -29.91 18.36 -28.42
C ARG A 20 -30.06 16.90 -28.87
N GLN A 21 -29.02 16.35 -29.51
CA GLN A 21 -28.94 14.90 -29.73
C GLN A 21 -28.90 14.23 -28.36
N THR A 22 -29.94 13.46 -28.07
CA THR A 22 -29.96 12.46 -27.02
C THR A 22 -29.01 11.34 -27.42
N SER A 23 -27.71 11.51 -27.18
CA SER A 23 -26.74 10.42 -27.29
C SER A 23 -26.90 9.53 -26.07
N SER A 24 -27.45 8.35 -26.35
CA SER A 24 -27.36 7.14 -25.56
C SER A 24 -26.04 7.02 -24.80
N ASP A 25 -26.17 6.67 -23.52
CA ASP A 25 -25.21 6.08 -22.59
C ASP A 25 -23.99 5.39 -23.24
N GLN A 26 -23.02 6.17 -23.71
CA GLN A 26 -21.70 5.68 -24.10
C GLN A 26 -20.79 5.89 -22.89
N ARG A 27 -20.55 4.80 -22.14
CA ARG A 27 -19.37 4.75 -21.28
C ARG A 27 -18.15 5.06 -22.15
N PRO A 28 -17.24 5.95 -21.72
CA PRO A 28 -16.05 6.27 -22.51
C PRO A 28 -15.26 4.99 -22.80
N SER A 29 -14.99 4.76 -24.09
CA SER A 29 -14.20 3.62 -24.56
C SER A 29 -12.78 3.72 -24.01
N PHE A 30 -12.14 2.57 -23.76
CA PHE A 30 -10.77 2.49 -23.22
C PHE A 30 -9.75 3.30 -24.06
N SER A 31 -10.03 3.52 -25.34
CA SER A 31 -9.21 4.32 -26.27
C SER A 31 -9.29 5.83 -26.05
N ASP A 32 -10.29 6.35 -25.33
CA ASP A 32 -10.46 7.78 -25.06
C ASP A 32 -9.80 8.23 -23.75
N ARG A 33 -9.18 7.31 -23.00
CA ARG A 33 -8.41 7.69 -21.81
C ARG A 33 -7.11 8.35 -22.25
N PRO A 34 -6.81 9.57 -21.76
CA PRO A 34 -5.51 10.17 -22.01
C PRO A 34 -4.42 9.20 -21.54
N PRO A 35 -3.32 9.04 -22.30
CA PRO A 35 -2.20 8.23 -21.85
C PRO A 35 -1.69 8.74 -20.49
N ALA A 36 -1.21 7.83 -19.63
CA ALA A 36 -0.81 8.14 -18.24
C ALA A 36 0.15 9.34 -18.13
N THR A 37 0.97 9.56 -19.16
CA THR A 37 1.91 10.68 -19.31
C THR A 37 1.20 12.04 -19.38
N VAL A 38 0.04 12.13 -20.05
CA VAL A 38 -0.77 13.37 -20.18
C VAL A 38 -1.46 13.70 -18.86
N HIS A 39 -1.96 12.69 -18.13
CA HIS A 39 -2.48 12.88 -16.77
C HIS A 39 -1.42 13.42 -15.80
N HIS A 40 -0.18 12.96 -15.93
CA HIS A 40 0.94 13.44 -15.11
C HIS A 40 1.28 14.92 -15.41
N GLN A 41 1.27 15.31 -16.69
CA GLN A 41 1.50 16.69 -17.09
C GLN A 41 0.34 17.63 -16.72
N LEU A 42 -0.92 17.19 -16.86
CA LEU A 42 -2.09 17.97 -16.42
C LEU A 42 -2.10 18.16 -14.90
N SER A 43 -1.79 17.10 -14.14
CA SER A 43 -1.70 17.18 -12.67
C SER A 43 -0.61 18.16 -12.23
N ARG A 44 0.56 18.16 -12.89
CA ARG A 44 1.58 19.19 -12.65
C ARG A 44 1.05 20.60 -12.92
N ARG A 45 0.31 20.82 -14.01
CA ARG A 45 -0.27 22.13 -14.35
C ARG A 45 -1.34 22.61 -13.35
N ILE A 46 -2.14 21.70 -12.78
CA ILE A 46 -3.14 22.03 -11.76
C ILE A 46 -2.47 22.48 -10.46
N ILE A 47 -1.37 21.82 -10.05
CA ILE A 47 -0.60 22.19 -8.86
C ILE A 47 0.05 23.57 -9.02
N THR A 48 0.42 23.96 -10.25
CA THR A 48 1.09 25.23 -10.56
C THR A 48 0.15 26.37 -10.97
N ARG A 49 -1.18 26.18 -10.99
CA ARG A 49 -2.08 27.21 -11.50
C ARG A 49 -2.08 28.42 -10.55
N LYS A 50 -1.60 29.54 -11.09
CA LYS A 50 -1.41 30.86 -10.45
C LYS A 50 -2.72 31.58 -10.06
N ASP A 51 -3.88 30.94 -10.25
CA ASP A 51 -5.21 31.58 -10.18
C ASP A 51 -5.92 31.42 -8.82
N ASP A 52 -5.27 30.85 -7.81
CA ASP A 52 -5.88 30.79 -6.48
C ASP A 52 -5.68 32.12 -5.74
N ASN A 53 -6.70 32.98 -5.80
CA ASN A 53 -6.92 34.14 -4.92
C ASN A 53 -7.14 33.74 -3.44
N TYR A 54 -6.42 32.72 -2.95
CA TYR A 54 -6.36 32.34 -1.54
C TYR A 54 -5.05 32.90 -0.96
N GLY A 55 -5.08 34.21 -0.71
CA GLY A 55 -3.98 35.01 -0.17
C GLY A 55 -3.62 34.75 1.30
N GLU A 56 -3.89 33.56 1.84
CA GLU A 56 -3.31 33.14 3.11
C GLU A 56 -2.53 31.84 2.95
N SER A 57 -1.21 31.96 3.05
CA SER A 57 -0.28 30.87 3.24
C SER A 57 -0.53 30.20 4.59
N ASN A 58 -1.60 29.40 4.66
CA ASN A 58 -1.86 28.55 5.79
C ASN A 58 -0.71 27.55 5.91
N LEU A 59 0.10 27.68 6.96
CA LEU A 59 1.26 26.83 7.24
C LEU A 59 0.92 25.33 7.10
N ARG A 60 -0.32 24.95 7.46
CA ARG A 60 -0.86 23.59 7.30
C ARG A 60 -0.89 23.11 5.84
N ARG A 61 -1.28 23.97 4.89
CA ARG A 61 -1.28 23.65 3.45
C ARG A 61 0.16 23.47 2.94
N LEU A 62 1.07 24.35 3.36
CA LEU A 62 2.48 24.26 2.96
C LEU A 62 3.13 22.98 3.48
N VAL A 63 2.90 22.65 4.76
CA VAL A 63 3.39 21.41 5.39
C VAL A 63 2.85 20.19 4.64
N PHE A 64 1.54 20.14 4.37
CA PHE A 64 0.95 19.03 3.61
C PHE A 64 1.58 18.86 2.23
N LEU A 65 1.72 19.95 1.46
CA LEU A 65 2.28 19.89 0.11
C LEU A 65 3.75 19.45 0.12
N THR A 66 4.51 19.91 1.11
CA THR A 66 5.92 19.58 1.26
C THR A 66 6.13 18.11 1.64
N LEU A 67 5.24 17.55 2.48
CA LEU A 67 5.30 16.15 2.89
C LEU A 67 4.69 15.20 1.85
N HIS A 68 3.69 15.65 1.10
CA HIS A 68 2.96 14.82 0.15
C HIS A 68 3.62 14.76 -1.24
N HIS A 69 4.22 15.86 -1.69
CA HIS A 69 4.81 15.97 -3.03
C HIS A 69 6.33 16.12 -2.97
N PRO A 70 7.11 15.10 -3.36
CA PRO A 70 8.58 15.11 -3.22
C PRO A 70 9.26 16.20 -4.06
N ASN A 71 8.62 16.64 -5.15
CA ASN A 71 9.18 17.60 -6.10
C ASN A 71 8.67 19.04 -5.88
N PHE A 72 7.96 19.33 -4.79
CA PHE A 72 7.37 20.64 -4.55
C PHE A 72 8.42 21.72 -4.20
N SER A 73 9.40 21.38 -3.36
CA SER A 73 10.43 22.30 -2.88
C SER A 73 11.77 21.58 -2.66
N PRO A 74 12.90 22.28 -2.60
CA PRO A 74 14.18 21.65 -2.24
C PRO A 74 14.13 20.96 -0.87
N LEU A 75 13.35 21.52 0.07
CA LEU A 75 13.09 20.90 1.37
C LEU A 75 12.29 19.59 1.20
N ALA A 76 11.24 19.58 0.38
CA ALA A 76 10.46 18.37 0.09
C ALA A 76 11.34 17.26 -0.51
N ARG A 77 12.27 17.62 -1.39
CA ARG A 77 13.23 16.69 -1.98
C ARG A 77 14.17 16.11 -0.93
N LEU A 78 14.70 16.94 -0.04
CA LEU A 78 15.55 16.50 1.06
C LEU A 78 14.79 15.57 2.00
N LEU A 79 13.59 15.95 2.44
CA LEU A 79 12.74 15.10 3.29
C LEU A 79 12.43 13.76 2.62
N SER A 80 12.09 13.78 1.34
CA SER A 80 11.81 12.55 0.58
C SER A 80 13.04 11.66 0.45
N ALA A 81 14.23 12.24 0.25
CA ALA A 81 15.49 11.51 0.24
C ALA A 81 15.82 10.91 1.62
N LEU A 82 15.61 11.67 2.70
CA LEU A 82 15.77 11.18 4.08
C LEU A 82 14.78 10.04 4.41
N MET A 83 13.54 10.14 3.95
CA MET A 83 12.54 9.07 4.11
C MET A 83 12.92 7.83 3.30
N GLY A 84 13.43 7.99 2.08
CA GLY A 84 13.97 6.89 1.28
C GLY A 84 15.17 6.20 1.95
N LEU A 85 16.11 6.99 2.47
CA LEU A 85 17.29 6.49 3.19
C LEU A 85 16.90 5.75 4.46
N THR A 86 15.96 6.27 5.25
CA THR A 86 15.48 5.59 6.46
C THR A 86 14.76 4.29 6.12
N ILE A 87 13.94 4.24 5.05
CA ILE A 87 13.36 2.99 4.55
C ILE A 87 14.47 1.97 4.23
N PHE A 88 15.51 2.38 3.49
CA PHE A 88 16.63 1.50 3.16
C PHE A 88 17.34 0.96 4.40
N ILE A 89 17.67 1.84 5.36
CA ILE A 89 18.31 1.46 6.64
C ILE A 89 17.42 0.48 7.40
N THR A 90 16.11 0.68 7.41
CA THR A 90 15.18 -0.24 8.08
C THR A 90 15.15 -1.61 7.39
N CYS A 91 15.11 -1.65 6.06
CA CYS A 91 15.14 -2.90 5.31
C CYS A 91 16.44 -3.66 5.58
N LEU A 92 17.58 -2.97 5.59
CA LEU A 92 18.86 -3.55 5.97
C LEU A 92 18.84 -4.07 7.41
N GLY A 93 18.32 -3.28 8.35
CA GLY A 93 18.16 -3.70 9.75
C GLY A 93 17.30 -4.96 9.92
N PHE A 94 16.26 -5.14 9.09
CA PHE A 94 15.45 -6.37 9.08
C PHE A 94 16.21 -7.57 8.52
N VAL A 95 16.98 -7.39 7.45
CA VAL A 95 17.85 -8.45 6.92
C VAL A 95 18.93 -8.82 7.94
N LEU A 96 19.48 -7.83 8.64
CA LEU A 96 20.46 -8.09 9.71
C LEU A 96 19.82 -8.81 10.89
N SER A 97 18.57 -8.49 11.27
CA SER A 97 17.90 -9.17 12.38
C SER A 97 17.50 -10.61 12.06
N THR A 98 17.42 -10.99 10.78
CA THR A 98 17.23 -12.39 10.38
C THR A 98 18.53 -13.19 10.33
N MET A 99 19.69 -12.52 10.28
CA MET A 99 20.99 -13.21 10.30
C MET A 99 21.31 -13.74 11.71
N PRO A 100 21.68 -15.03 11.85
CA PRO A 100 21.96 -15.64 13.15
C PRO A 100 23.13 -14.98 13.89
N ARG A 101 24.07 -14.34 13.17
CA ARG A 101 25.19 -13.60 13.77
C ARG A 101 24.78 -12.36 14.58
N PHE A 102 23.62 -11.75 14.27
CA PHE A 102 23.12 -10.56 14.95
C PHE A 102 21.94 -10.87 15.88
N GLN A 103 21.67 -12.15 16.11
CA GLN A 103 20.71 -12.63 17.08
C GLN A 103 21.44 -12.97 18.37
N ARG A 104 20.90 -12.50 19.50
CA ARG A 104 21.41 -12.84 20.82
C ARG A 104 20.43 -13.78 21.50
N GLN A 105 20.98 -14.84 22.08
CA GLN A 105 20.23 -15.71 22.98
C GLN A 105 20.27 -15.08 24.39
N PRO A 106 19.12 -14.71 24.97
CA PRO A 106 19.07 -14.20 26.33
C PRO A 106 19.46 -15.31 27.32
N GLY A 107 20.12 -14.94 28.43
CA GLY A 107 20.58 -15.89 29.44
C GLY A 107 19.50 -16.39 30.40
N HIS A 108 18.35 -15.72 30.44
CA HIS A 108 17.16 -16.12 31.20
C HIS A 108 15.94 -15.88 30.33
N CYS A 109 15.03 -16.85 30.29
CA CYS A 109 13.90 -16.85 29.37
C CYS A 109 12.63 -17.01 30.18
N PRO A 110 11.63 -16.14 29.96
CA PRO A 110 10.33 -16.29 30.59
C PRO A 110 9.69 -17.63 30.15
N ASP A 111 9.80 -17.96 28.85
CA ASP A 111 9.10 -19.12 28.26
C ASP A 111 10.08 -20.00 27.48
N PRO A 112 10.53 -21.13 28.03
CA PRO A 112 11.47 -22.03 27.38
C PRO A 112 10.77 -22.98 26.39
N VAL A 113 11.30 -23.14 25.18
CA VAL A 113 10.87 -24.25 24.31
C VAL A 113 11.54 -25.53 24.80
N CYS A 114 10.74 -26.47 25.28
CA CYS A 114 11.21 -27.78 25.71
C CYS A 114 11.35 -28.73 24.52
N LEU A 115 12.50 -29.38 24.41
CA LEU A 115 12.65 -30.55 23.54
C LEU A 115 12.12 -31.80 24.27
N PRO A 116 11.52 -32.76 23.55
CA PRO A 116 11.11 -34.03 24.14
C PRO A 116 12.35 -34.79 24.63
N GLY A 117 12.55 -34.81 25.94
CA GLY A 117 13.55 -35.61 26.63
C GLY A 117 12.94 -36.89 27.21
N PRO A 118 13.77 -37.90 27.56
CA PRO A 118 13.30 -39.16 28.15
C PRO A 118 12.62 -38.99 29.51
N ASP A 119 12.86 -37.86 30.20
CA ASP A 119 12.27 -37.53 31.49
C ASP A 119 11.39 -36.29 31.35
N SER A 120 10.21 -36.28 31.97
CA SER A 120 9.19 -35.22 31.91
C SER A 120 9.59 -33.89 32.59
N ALA A 121 10.87 -33.70 32.91
CA ALA A 121 11.45 -32.46 33.38
C ALA A 121 12.18 -31.80 32.21
N CYS A 122 11.81 -30.59 31.79
CA CYS A 122 12.50 -29.85 30.73
C CYS A 122 13.92 -29.46 31.18
N PRO A 123 15.00 -30.18 30.79
CA PRO A 123 16.33 -29.92 31.30
C PRO A 123 17.04 -28.84 30.48
N GLU A 124 16.55 -28.59 29.26
CA GLU A 124 17.19 -27.74 28.26
C GLU A 124 16.15 -26.82 27.61
N SER A 125 16.19 -25.56 28.01
CA SER A 125 15.34 -24.49 27.49
C SER A 125 16.01 -23.80 26.30
N ILE A 126 15.47 -23.96 25.09
CA ILE A 126 15.92 -23.15 23.94
C ILE A 126 15.06 -21.89 23.89
N CYS A 127 15.74 -20.74 23.92
CA CYS A 127 15.07 -19.45 23.88
C CYS A 127 14.94 -18.96 22.44
N PRO A 128 13.79 -18.36 22.06
CA PRO A 128 13.67 -17.77 20.75
C PRO A 128 14.72 -16.66 20.57
N PRO A 129 15.43 -16.62 19.43
CA PRO A 129 16.44 -15.60 19.20
C PRO A 129 15.80 -14.21 19.19
N THR A 130 16.43 -13.31 19.94
CA THR A 130 16.00 -11.91 20.02
C THR A 130 17.00 -11.02 19.28
N GLN A 131 16.51 -9.92 18.71
CA GLN A 131 17.37 -8.93 18.07
C GLN A 131 18.17 -8.16 19.14
N ILE A 132 19.37 -7.70 18.77
CA ILE A 132 20.18 -6.87 19.66
C ILE A 132 19.46 -5.54 20.03
N PRO A 133 19.66 -5.00 21.24
CA PRO A 133 19.00 -3.77 21.68
C PRO A 133 19.22 -2.57 20.74
N ALA A 134 20.40 -2.47 20.12
CA ALA A 134 20.70 -1.41 19.17
C ALA A 134 19.75 -1.43 17.94
N LEU A 135 19.44 -2.61 17.40
CA LEU A 135 18.51 -2.75 16.27
C LEU A 135 17.08 -2.38 16.66
N PHE A 136 16.67 -2.69 17.88
CA PHE A 136 15.38 -2.28 18.41
C PHE A 136 15.25 -0.75 18.46
N TRP A 137 16.27 -0.05 18.97
CA TRP A 137 16.26 1.43 19.01
C TRP A 137 16.26 2.07 17.62
N VAL A 138 17.03 1.52 16.68
CA VAL A 138 17.00 1.97 15.28
C VAL A 138 15.61 1.79 14.69
N GLU A 139 14.96 0.65 14.92
CA GLU A 139 13.59 0.41 14.49
C GLU A 139 12.58 1.37 15.16
N ALA A 140 12.73 1.63 16.47
CA ALA A 140 11.86 2.54 17.20
C ALA A 140 11.96 3.99 16.69
N VAL A 141 13.17 4.50 16.45
CA VAL A 141 13.39 5.86 15.92
C VAL A 141 12.80 6.01 14.53
N THR A 142 13.04 5.04 13.65
CA THR A 142 12.54 5.07 12.27
C THR A 142 11.02 4.96 12.20
N VAL A 143 10.42 4.09 13.02
CA VAL A 143 8.96 4.01 13.20
C VAL A 143 8.41 5.35 13.71
N GLY A 144 9.06 5.98 14.69
CA GLY A 144 8.68 7.31 15.17
C GLY A 144 8.64 8.36 14.06
N ILE A 145 9.69 8.42 13.22
CA ILE A 145 9.74 9.33 12.06
C ILE A 145 8.58 9.06 11.09
N PHE A 146 8.32 7.77 10.80
CA PHE A 146 7.24 7.35 9.92
C PHE A 146 5.85 7.70 10.44
N THR A 147 5.64 7.54 11.74
CA THR A 147 4.39 7.89 12.41
C THR A 147 4.20 9.40 12.42
N ILE A 148 5.23 10.18 12.73
CA ILE A 148 5.17 11.65 12.69
C ILE A 148 4.82 12.15 11.28
N ASP A 149 5.50 11.65 10.25
CA ASP A 149 5.20 12.00 8.85
C ASP A 149 3.74 11.69 8.48
N TYR A 150 3.25 10.50 8.85
CA TYR A 150 1.87 10.10 8.58
C TYR A 150 0.85 10.96 9.34
N VAL A 151 1.08 11.20 10.64
CA VAL A 151 0.20 12.01 11.50
C VAL A 151 0.16 13.46 11.03
N LEU A 152 1.29 14.04 10.64
CA LEU A 152 1.33 15.41 10.10
C LEU A 152 0.51 15.54 8.81
N ARG A 153 0.61 14.55 7.90
CA ARG A 153 -0.23 14.51 6.70
C ARG A 153 -1.71 14.42 7.05
N LEU A 154 -2.06 13.54 7.99
CA LEU A 154 -3.44 13.35 8.45
C LEU A 154 -4.01 14.61 9.14
N ALA A 155 -3.21 15.29 9.96
CA ALA A 155 -3.62 16.52 10.62
C ALA A 155 -3.84 17.67 9.62
N CYS A 156 -3.01 17.75 8.57
CA CYS A 156 -3.06 18.84 7.60
C CYS A 156 -4.04 18.61 6.44
N VAL A 157 -4.49 17.38 6.19
CA VAL A 157 -5.35 17.05 5.04
C VAL A 157 -6.67 17.82 5.03
N HIS A 158 -7.26 18.07 6.20
CA HIS A 158 -8.52 18.81 6.36
C HIS A 158 -8.44 20.25 5.84
N ALA A 159 -7.25 20.86 5.86
CA ALA A 159 -7.02 22.24 5.45
C ALA A 159 -6.77 22.37 3.93
N VAL A 160 -6.71 21.26 3.19
CA VAL A 160 -6.36 21.24 1.77
C VAL A 160 -7.60 20.90 0.94
N PRO A 161 -7.90 21.63 -0.15
CA PRO A 161 -9.02 21.32 -1.03
C PRO A 161 -8.77 20.01 -1.80
N GLU A 162 -9.85 19.28 -2.09
CA GLU A 162 -9.79 17.90 -2.59
C GLU A 162 -9.04 17.76 -3.93
N ARG A 163 -9.09 18.80 -4.77
CA ARG A 163 -8.37 18.86 -6.06
C ARG A 163 -6.84 18.72 -5.93
N LEU A 164 -6.24 19.12 -4.80
CA LEU A 164 -4.80 18.95 -4.55
C LEU A 164 -4.45 17.57 -3.95
N ILE A 165 -5.43 16.90 -3.32
CA ILE A 165 -5.25 15.58 -2.72
C ILE A 165 -5.34 14.49 -3.80
N ASN A 166 -6.35 14.59 -4.68
CA ASN A 166 -6.60 13.64 -5.77
C ASN A 166 -6.90 14.36 -7.09
N PRO A 167 -5.87 14.90 -7.78
CA PRO A 167 -6.08 15.62 -9.04
C PRO A 167 -6.69 14.74 -10.14
N GLN A 168 -6.38 13.44 -10.15
CA GLN A 168 -6.93 12.49 -11.13
C GLN A 168 -8.44 12.32 -11.01
N HIS A 169 -9.00 12.32 -9.79
CA HIS A 169 -10.44 12.16 -9.58
C HIS A 169 -11.20 13.45 -9.94
N TYR A 170 -10.61 14.60 -9.60
CA TYR A 170 -11.17 15.91 -9.92
C TYR A 170 -11.30 16.13 -11.43
N LEU A 171 -10.29 15.78 -12.22
CA LEU A 171 -10.29 15.96 -13.67
C LEU A 171 -11.41 15.19 -14.39
N HIS A 172 -11.80 14.03 -13.87
CA HIS A 172 -12.92 13.26 -14.43
C HIS A 172 -14.29 13.83 -14.02
N GLN A 173 -14.34 14.66 -12.98
CA GLN A 173 -15.57 15.25 -12.45
C GLN A 173 -15.90 16.65 -12.98
N VAL A 174 -14.97 17.33 -13.66
CA VAL A 174 -15.13 18.72 -14.15
C VAL A 174 -16.32 18.88 -15.12
N GLY A 175 -16.90 17.80 -15.64
CA GLY A 175 -18.10 17.82 -16.49
C GLY A 175 -19.45 17.65 -15.77
N GLY A 176 -19.49 17.49 -14.44
CA GLY A 176 -20.71 17.12 -13.70
C GLY A 176 -21.26 18.20 -12.75
N PRO A 177 -22.58 18.19 -12.44
CA PRO A 177 -23.23 19.15 -11.52
C PRO A 177 -22.77 19.07 -10.06
N ARG A 178 -21.88 18.13 -9.71
CA ARG A 178 -21.33 17.92 -8.37
C ARG A 178 -19.94 18.56 -8.14
N ALA A 179 -19.38 19.24 -9.14
CA ALA A 179 -18.03 19.81 -9.08
C ALA A 179 -17.85 20.95 -8.04
N LEU A 180 -18.94 21.41 -7.39
CA LEU A 180 -18.94 22.53 -6.43
C LEU A 180 -19.29 22.11 -4.99
N GLN A 181 -19.63 20.84 -4.73
CA GLN A 181 -19.96 20.39 -3.38
C GLN A 181 -18.71 19.82 -2.69
N GLU A 182 -18.03 20.64 -1.91
CA GLU A 182 -16.91 20.19 -1.09
C GLU A 182 -17.42 19.29 0.06
N PRO A 183 -16.92 18.04 0.20
CA PRO A 183 -17.33 17.16 1.28
C PRO A 183 -16.81 17.64 2.65
N SER A 184 -17.44 17.14 3.71
CA SER A 184 -17.03 17.41 5.10
C SER A 184 -15.59 16.98 5.38
N GLY A 185 -14.92 17.67 6.31
CA GLY A 185 -13.51 17.45 6.62
C GLY A 185 -13.18 16.01 7.02
N LEU A 186 -14.05 15.35 7.80
CA LEU A 186 -13.83 13.96 8.22
C LEU A 186 -13.94 12.97 7.06
N THR A 187 -14.88 13.17 6.15
CA THR A 187 -15.03 12.33 4.95
C THR A 187 -13.80 12.43 4.06
N LYS A 188 -13.21 13.63 3.93
CA LYS A 188 -11.94 13.85 3.22
C LYS A 188 -10.80 13.07 3.87
N THR A 189 -10.70 13.12 5.19
CA THR A 189 -9.65 12.43 5.95
C THR A 189 -9.79 10.92 5.88
N LEU A 190 -11.01 10.39 5.99
CA LEU A 190 -11.27 8.95 5.81
C LEU A 190 -10.94 8.50 4.39
N SER A 191 -11.40 9.24 3.39
CA SER A 191 -11.07 9.00 1.98
C SER A 191 -9.55 8.97 1.78
N PHE A 192 -8.83 9.93 2.37
CA PHE A 192 -7.37 9.99 2.36
C PHE A 192 -6.74 8.75 3.01
N THR A 193 -7.16 8.35 4.21
CA THR A 193 -6.59 7.18 4.90
C THR A 193 -6.78 5.86 4.14
N ILE A 194 -7.88 5.73 3.39
CA ILE A 194 -8.22 4.53 2.62
C ILE A 194 -7.50 4.49 1.27
N GLN A 195 -6.79 5.56 0.88
CA GLN A 195 -5.98 5.53 -0.33
C GLN A 195 -4.86 4.48 -0.24
N TRP A 196 -4.66 3.74 -1.32
CA TRP A 196 -3.69 2.64 -1.41
C TRP A 196 -2.30 2.97 -0.84
N MET A 197 -1.73 4.12 -1.21
CA MET A 197 -0.42 4.57 -0.71
C MET A 197 -0.43 4.88 0.79
N ASN A 198 -1.55 5.38 1.33
CA ASN A 198 -1.68 5.72 2.75
C ASN A 198 -1.96 4.48 3.62
N ILE A 199 -2.63 3.45 3.07
CA ILE A 199 -2.74 2.14 3.70
C ILE A 199 -1.36 1.50 3.85
N ILE A 200 -0.53 1.53 2.79
CA ILE A 200 0.85 1.01 2.85
C ILE A 200 1.67 1.75 3.91
N ASP A 201 1.55 3.08 3.99
CA ASP A 201 2.22 3.87 5.02
C ASP A 201 1.79 3.45 6.43
N LEU A 202 0.49 3.23 6.68
CA LEU A 202 -0.02 2.74 7.97
C LEU A 202 0.53 1.35 8.31
N LEU A 203 0.45 0.44 7.33
CA LEU A 203 0.86 -0.95 7.49
C LEU A 203 2.38 -1.10 7.68
N SER A 204 3.15 -0.10 7.25
CA SER A 204 4.62 -0.11 7.34
C SER A 204 5.17 0.03 8.77
N PHE A 205 4.46 0.72 9.67
CA PHE A 205 4.87 0.92 11.06
C PHE A 205 4.00 0.16 12.08
N LEU A 206 2.83 -0.33 11.65
CA LEU A 206 1.91 -1.09 12.48
C LEU A 206 2.54 -2.30 13.20
N PRO A 207 3.41 -3.12 12.57
CA PRO A 207 3.98 -4.30 13.22
C PRO A 207 4.79 -4.00 14.48
N PHE A 208 5.42 -2.82 14.55
CA PHE A 208 6.18 -2.40 15.72
C PHE A 208 5.26 -2.06 16.89
N TYR A 209 4.20 -1.29 16.64
CA TYR A 209 3.23 -0.93 17.68
C TYR A 209 2.42 -2.13 18.18
N LEU A 210 2.03 -3.04 17.28
CA LEU A 210 1.35 -4.27 17.68
C LEU A 210 2.27 -5.13 18.55
N GLY A 211 3.56 -5.26 18.19
CA GLY A 211 4.53 -6.00 19.00
C GLY A 211 4.89 -5.35 20.33
N LEU A 212 4.58 -4.07 20.54
CA LEU A 212 4.82 -3.35 21.81
C LEU A 212 3.60 -3.39 22.74
N LYS A 213 2.40 -3.26 22.19
CA LYS A 213 1.15 -3.07 22.97
C LYS A 213 0.39 -4.35 23.25
N LEU A 214 0.58 -5.37 22.43
CA LEU A 214 -0.10 -6.63 22.59
C LEU A 214 0.91 -7.62 23.14
N ASP A 215 0.78 -7.91 24.43
CA ASP A 215 1.32 -9.14 25.01
C ASP A 215 0.51 -10.27 24.39
N PHE A 216 0.95 -10.70 23.21
CA PHE A 216 0.43 -11.90 22.58
C PHE A 216 0.82 -13.05 23.49
N GLY A 217 -0.11 -13.48 24.35
CA GLY A 217 0.08 -14.65 25.22
C GLY A 217 0.62 -15.84 24.44
N GLU A 218 1.26 -16.75 25.16
CA GLU A 218 2.19 -17.79 24.68
C GLU A 218 1.73 -18.62 23.46
N GLU A 219 0.42 -18.71 23.21
CA GLU A 219 -0.15 -19.45 22.08
C GLU A 219 0.11 -18.82 20.68
N ASN A 220 0.62 -17.58 20.62
CA ASN A 220 0.62 -16.77 19.41
C ASN A 220 1.99 -16.54 18.75
N PHE A 221 2.95 -17.46 18.91
CA PHE A 221 4.25 -17.41 18.21
C PHE A 221 4.11 -17.26 16.69
N VAL A 222 3.06 -17.84 16.09
CA VAL A 222 2.74 -17.69 14.67
C VAL A 222 2.37 -16.24 14.34
N PHE A 223 1.57 -15.58 15.19
CA PHE A 223 1.19 -14.18 14.98
C PHE A 223 2.40 -13.25 15.05
N LEU A 224 3.28 -13.45 16.04
CA LEU A 224 4.55 -12.71 16.16
C LEU A 224 5.44 -12.89 14.91
N ARG A 225 5.44 -14.09 14.31
CA ARG A 225 6.14 -14.37 13.05
C ARG A 225 5.50 -13.64 11.87
N LEU A 226 4.17 -13.61 11.78
CA LEU A 226 3.45 -12.87 10.75
C LEU A 226 3.70 -11.37 10.84
N LEU A 227 3.71 -10.78 12.05
CA LEU A 227 4.07 -9.37 12.24
C LEU A 227 5.46 -9.04 11.68
N ARG A 228 6.43 -9.95 11.84
CA ARG A 228 7.78 -9.76 11.26
C ARG A 228 7.73 -9.76 9.73
N VAL A 229 6.95 -10.64 9.10
CA VAL A 229 6.77 -10.66 7.63
C VAL A 229 6.09 -9.39 7.13
N MET A 230 5.10 -8.87 7.86
CA MET A 230 4.43 -7.61 7.53
C MET A 230 5.40 -6.43 7.44
N ARG A 231 6.55 -6.46 8.12
CA ARG A 231 7.57 -5.41 8.00
C ARG A 231 8.15 -5.30 6.59
N VAL A 232 8.15 -6.38 5.79
CA VAL A 232 8.57 -6.34 4.37
C VAL A 232 7.71 -5.36 3.58
N ILE A 233 6.45 -5.16 3.97
CA ILE A 233 5.52 -4.25 3.30
C ILE A 233 6.05 -2.81 3.28
N ARG A 234 6.88 -2.40 4.25
CA ARG A 234 7.46 -1.05 4.27
C ARG A 234 8.32 -0.73 3.04
N ILE A 235 8.82 -1.73 2.32
CA ILE A 235 9.52 -1.52 1.05
C ILE A 235 8.61 -0.87 0.00
N PHE A 236 7.31 -1.18 0.02
CA PHE A 236 6.35 -0.60 -0.92
C PHE A 236 6.12 0.89 -0.69
N ARG A 237 6.47 1.43 0.48
CA ARG A 237 6.46 2.88 0.73
C ARG A 237 7.41 3.64 -0.19
N LEU A 238 8.48 2.99 -0.68
CA LEU A 238 9.37 3.56 -1.70
C LEU A 238 8.61 3.89 -3.00
N GLY A 239 7.49 3.20 -3.24
CA GLY A 239 6.60 3.47 -4.35
C GLY A 239 6.06 4.90 -4.38
N ARG A 240 5.90 5.57 -3.23
CA ARG A 240 5.44 6.97 -3.19
C ARG A 240 6.46 7.95 -3.79
N TYR A 241 7.75 7.63 -3.68
CA TYR A 241 8.84 8.49 -4.13
C TYR A 241 9.28 8.18 -5.57
N THR A 242 8.70 7.15 -6.18
CA THR A 242 9.06 6.70 -7.53
C THR A 242 7.83 6.68 -8.43
N ASP A 243 7.94 7.28 -9.61
CA ASP A 243 6.85 7.27 -10.61
C ASP A 243 6.52 5.84 -11.10
N GLY A 244 7.47 4.91 -10.94
CA GLY A 244 7.33 3.51 -11.31
C GLY A 244 6.18 2.79 -10.59
N SER A 245 5.82 3.16 -9.36
CA SER A 245 4.71 2.52 -8.65
C SER A 245 3.36 2.77 -9.31
N THR A 246 3.18 3.95 -9.92
CA THR A 246 1.96 4.30 -10.63
C THR A 246 1.86 3.52 -11.93
N VAL A 247 2.97 3.35 -12.64
CA VAL A 247 3.04 2.52 -13.85
C VAL A 247 2.71 1.07 -13.51
N VAL A 248 3.37 0.49 -12.50
CA VAL A 248 3.11 -0.89 -12.06
C VAL A 248 1.64 -1.06 -11.68
N ARG A 249 1.06 -0.12 -10.92
CA ARG A 249 -0.37 -0.17 -10.56
C ARG A 249 -1.27 -0.13 -11.78
N GLU A 250 -1.02 0.77 -12.74
CA GLU A 250 -1.85 0.90 -13.93
C GLU A 250 -1.74 -0.33 -14.82
N THR A 251 -0.53 -0.88 -14.98
CA THR A 251 -0.30 -2.13 -15.70
C THR A 251 -1.00 -3.30 -15.04
N LEU A 252 -0.88 -3.46 -13.71
CA LEU A 252 -1.57 -4.50 -12.95
C LEU A 252 -3.10 -4.37 -13.05
N ARG A 253 -3.60 -3.15 -13.04
CA ARG A 253 -5.04 -2.89 -13.20
C ARG A 253 -5.51 -3.19 -14.62
N ALA A 254 -4.72 -2.86 -15.64
CA ALA A 254 -5.03 -3.16 -17.02
C ALA A 254 -5.00 -4.67 -17.30
N SER A 255 -4.08 -5.41 -16.66
CA SER A 255 -3.96 -6.86 -16.81
C SER A 255 -4.75 -7.67 -15.77
N SER A 256 -5.50 -7.04 -14.87
CA SER A 256 -6.12 -7.71 -13.72
C SER A 256 -7.06 -8.84 -14.11
N ALA A 257 -7.79 -8.69 -15.23
CA ALA A 257 -8.67 -9.72 -15.74
C ALA A 257 -7.89 -10.97 -16.23
N ALA A 258 -6.79 -10.75 -16.94
CA ALA A 258 -5.93 -11.84 -17.42
C ALA A 258 -5.22 -12.53 -16.25
N VAL A 259 -4.66 -11.75 -15.30
CA VAL A 259 -4.01 -12.29 -14.09
C VAL A 259 -5.02 -13.07 -13.24
N GLY A 260 -6.24 -12.56 -13.07
CA GLY A 260 -7.30 -13.24 -12.33
C GLY A 260 -7.72 -14.56 -12.98
N LEU A 261 -7.82 -14.60 -14.30
CA LEU A 261 -8.13 -15.83 -15.03
C LEU A 261 -6.98 -16.85 -14.93
N MET A 262 -5.73 -16.40 -15.04
CA MET A 262 -4.56 -17.27 -14.86
C MET A 262 -4.53 -17.86 -13.45
N ALA A 263 -4.76 -17.04 -12.41
CA ALA A 263 -4.84 -17.50 -11.04
C ALA A 263 -5.98 -18.51 -10.82
N PHE A 264 -7.14 -18.28 -11.43
CA PHE A 264 -8.27 -19.21 -11.38
C PHE A 264 -7.90 -20.59 -11.92
N PHE A 265 -7.29 -20.66 -13.11
CA PHE A 265 -6.83 -21.94 -13.67
C PHE A 265 -5.75 -22.59 -12.81
N MET A 266 -4.81 -21.82 -12.26
CA MET A 266 -3.77 -22.35 -11.36
C MET A 266 -4.37 -22.97 -10.09
N ILE A 267 -5.38 -22.35 -9.50
CA ILE A 267 -6.09 -22.88 -8.32
C ILE A 267 -6.84 -24.16 -8.69
N VAL A 268 -7.63 -24.16 -9.77
CA VAL A 268 -8.37 -25.34 -10.23
C VAL A 268 -7.43 -26.51 -10.52
N LEU A 269 -6.32 -26.24 -11.20
CA LEU A 269 -5.31 -27.26 -11.50
C LEU A 269 -4.66 -27.81 -10.22
N THR A 270 -4.37 -26.93 -9.25
CA THR A 270 -3.85 -27.33 -7.93
C THR A 270 -4.84 -28.27 -7.23
N LEU A 271 -6.12 -27.90 -7.18
CA LEU A 271 -7.17 -28.70 -6.55
C LEU A 271 -7.40 -30.04 -7.26
N PHE A 272 -7.31 -30.07 -8.59
CA PHE A 272 -7.43 -31.29 -9.37
C PHE A 272 -6.30 -32.29 -9.07
N PHE A 273 -5.04 -31.83 -9.08
CA PHE A 273 -3.90 -32.68 -8.73
C PHE A 273 -3.91 -33.08 -7.24
N ALA A 274 -4.37 -32.20 -6.35
CA ALA A 274 -4.60 -32.53 -4.95
C ALA A 274 -5.60 -33.69 -4.78
N ALA A 275 -6.71 -33.65 -5.51
CA ALA A 275 -7.73 -34.69 -5.45
C ALA A 275 -7.23 -36.04 -5.98
N ILE A 276 -6.49 -36.05 -7.09
CA ILE A 276 -5.92 -37.29 -7.65
C ILE A 276 -4.87 -37.88 -6.70
N SER A 277 -3.94 -37.06 -6.19
CA SER A 277 -2.91 -37.53 -5.24
C SER A 277 -3.51 -38.09 -3.95
N GLY A 278 -4.62 -37.50 -3.46
CA GLY A 278 -5.36 -38.02 -2.31
C GLY A 278 -6.13 -39.32 -2.57
N LEU A 279 -6.50 -39.63 -3.82
CA LEU A 279 -7.21 -40.87 -4.18
C LEU A 279 -6.28 -42.01 -4.64
N SER A 280 -5.10 -41.70 -5.19
CA SER A 280 -4.30 -42.68 -5.95
C SER A 280 -3.11 -43.29 -5.21
N ILE A 281 -2.78 -42.86 -3.98
CA ILE A 281 -1.54 -43.32 -3.32
C ILE A 281 -1.81 -43.80 -1.88
N PRO A 282 -1.64 -45.11 -1.59
CA PRO A 282 -1.61 -45.56 -0.20
C PRO A 282 -0.38 -44.97 0.50
N PRO A 283 -0.47 -44.57 1.78
CA PRO A 283 0.59 -43.84 2.48
C PRO A 283 1.95 -44.55 2.49
N SER A 284 1.96 -45.89 2.33
CA SER A 284 3.17 -46.71 2.25
C SER A 284 3.99 -46.53 0.96
N LEU A 285 3.36 -46.22 -0.17
CA LEU A 285 4.04 -46.00 -1.46
C LEU A 285 4.62 -44.58 -1.56
N PHE A 286 4.08 -43.64 -0.78
CA PHE A 286 4.53 -42.25 -0.73
C PHE A 286 5.96 -42.12 -0.18
N SER A 287 6.31 -42.96 0.80
CA SER A 287 7.63 -43.06 1.42
C SER A 287 8.74 -43.60 0.50
N SER A 288 8.39 -44.22 -0.64
CA SER A 288 9.34 -44.82 -1.58
C SER A 288 9.67 -43.95 -2.79
N LEU A 289 9.02 -42.81 -2.99
CA LEU A 289 9.35 -41.90 -4.10
C LEU A 289 10.57 -41.03 -3.77
N PRO A 290 11.55 -40.90 -4.68
CA PRO A 290 12.73 -40.08 -4.44
C PRO A 290 12.38 -38.57 -4.32
N PRO A 291 13.00 -37.83 -3.38
CA PRO A 291 12.73 -36.40 -3.14
C PRO A 291 12.88 -35.50 -4.38
N SER A 292 13.68 -35.93 -5.37
CA SER A 292 13.99 -35.16 -6.58
C SER A 292 12.81 -34.99 -7.54
N LEU A 293 11.83 -35.90 -7.53
CA LEU A 293 10.60 -35.77 -8.33
C LEU A 293 9.69 -34.64 -7.83
N PHE A 294 9.76 -34.29 -6.54
CA PHE A 294 8.98 -33.21 -5.93
C PHE A 294 9.60 -31.82 -6.14
N SER A 295 10.91 -31.76 -6.41
CA SER A 295 11.65 -30.49 -6.59
C SER A 295 11.46 -29.85 -7.97
N SER A 296 11.06 -30.61 -8.99
CA SER A 296 11.08 -30.16 -10.39
C SER A 296 9.75 -29.57 -10.88
N HIS A 297 8.68 -29.67 -10.10
CA HIS A 297 7.39 -29.05 -10.42
C HIS A 297 7.06 -27.95 -9.41
N PRO A 298 6.82 -26.70 -9.84
CA PRO A 298 6.48 -25.60 -8.94
C PRO A 298 5.19 -25.87 -8.13
N PHE A 299 4.34 -26.77 -8.62
CA PHE A 299 3.14 -27.25 -7.91
C PHE A 299 3.45 -28.20 -6.75
N ALA A 300 4.48 -29.04 -6.86
CA ALA A 300 4.84 -29.99 -5.82
C ALA A 300 5.46 -29.28 -4.59
N LEU A 301 6.26 -28.22 -4.79
CA LEU A 301 6.81 -27.43 -3.67
C LEU A 301 5.72 -26.74 -2.82
N THR A 302 4.60 -26.35 -3.42
CA THR A 302 3.48 -25.72 -2.69
C THR A 302 2.67 -26.75 -1.90
N PHE A 303 2.66 -28.02 -2.34
CA PHE A 303 1.88 -29.11 -1.73
C PHE A 303 2.66 -29.90 -0.67
N PHE A 304 3.97 -30.08 -0.86
CA PHE A 304 4.80 -30.98 -0.04
C PHE A 304 5.62 -30.30 1.06
N SER A 305 5.65 -28.96 1.13
CA SER A 305 6.34 -28.25 2.21
C SER A 305 5.69 -28.45 3.60
N GLY A 306 4.52 -29.09 3.68
CA GLY A 306 3.82 -29.40 4.94
C GLY A 306 3.80 -30.88 5.34
N SER A 307 4.34 -31.79 4.52
CA SER A 307 4.25 -33.24 4.71
C SER A 307 5.62 -33.90 4.72
N HIS A 308 6.54 -33.36 5.52
CA HIS A 308 7.62 -34.20 6.02
C HIS A 308 7.06 -35.06 7.16
N PRO A 309 6.94 -36.40 7.00
CA PRO A 309 6.72 -37.25 8.15
C PRO A 309 7.93 -37.07 9.07
N VAL A 310 7.68 -36.62 10.30
CA VAL A 310 8.65 -36.73 11.39
C VAL A 310 8.91 -38.22 11.54
N SER A 311 10.13 -38.63 11.19
CA SER A 311 10.61 -39.99 11.46
C SER A 311 10.70 -40.11 12.98
N HIS A 312 9.84 -40.94 13.56
CA HIS A 312 10.11 -41.57 14.85
C HIS A 312 11.18 -42.66 14.68
#